data_AF-A0A941GTM3-F1
#
_entry.id   AF-A0A941GTM3-F1
#
_cell.length_a   1.000
_cell.length_b   1.000
_cell.length_c   1.000
_cell.angle_alpha   90.00
_cell.angle_beta   90.00
_cell.angle_gamma   90.00
#
_symmetry.space_group_name_H-M   'P 1'
#
loop_
_entity.id
_entity.type
_entity.pdbx_description
1 polymer ?
#
loop_
_entity_poly.entity_id
_entity_poly.type
_entity_poly.pdbx_seq_one_letter_code
_entity_poly.pdbx_strand_id
1 'polypeptide(L)' 'MPPGDRHMAMVFPSYALYPHQSVAQNIATALKLKKVPSAEIDRRVNHVAQKLELSHLLERKPGQ' A
#
# COMPACT_ATOMS: atom_id res chain seq x y z
N MET A 1 -22.13 -12.48 -4.78
CA MET A 1 -21.32 -11.59 -3.91
C MET A 1 -20.27 -10.88 -4.75
N PRO A 2 -20.28 -9.54 -4.81
CA PRO A 2 -19.28 -8.72 -5.49
C PRO A 2 -17.84 -9.05 -5.03
N PRO A 3 -16.81 -8.82 -5.86
CA PRO A 3 -15.42 -9.11 -5.49
C PRO A 3 -14.94 -8.36 -4.25
N GLY A 4 -15.40 -7.12 -4.05
CA GLY A 4 -14.98 -6.27 -2.92
C GLY A 4 -15.48 -6.72 -1.55
N ASP A 5 -16.57 -7.48 -1.50
CA ASP A 5 -17.14 -8.00 -0.25
C ASP A 5 -16.50 -9.32 0.19
N ARG A 6 -15.64 -9.90 -0.67
CA ARG A 6 -14.84 -11.07 -0.31
C ARG A 6 -13.67 -10.54 0.48
N HIS A 7 -13.55 -10.93 1.75
CA HIS A 7 -12.40 -10.61 2.62
C HIS A 7 -11.10 -11.29 2.14
N MET A 8 -10.74 -11.10 0.87
CA MET A 8 -9.63 -11.73 0.16
C MET A 8 -8.71 -10.64 -0.36
N ALA A 9 -7.40 -10.85 -0.22
CA ALA A 9 -6.38 -10.02 -0.84
C ALA A 9 -5.79 -10.76 -2.05
N MET A 10 -5.52 -10.04 -3.13
CA MET A 10 -4.95 -10.58 -4.36
C MET A 10 -3.60 -9.90 -4.63
N VAL A 11 -2.59 -10.71 -4.97
CA VAL A 11 -1.25 -10.24 -5.37
C VAL A 11 -1.05 -10.59 -6.83
N PHE A 12 -0.66 -9.60 -7.65
CA PHE A 12 -0.46 -9.78 -9.09
C PHE A 12 1.02 -10.01 -9.42
N PRO A 13 1.35 -10.90 -10.38
CA PRO A 13 2.74 -11.14 -10.79
C PRO A 13 3.39 -9.96 -11.54
N SER A 14 2.58 -9.11 -12.17
CA SER A 14 3.00 -7.90 -12.88
C SER A 14 2.51 -6.65 -12.12
N TYR A 15 3.25 -5.53 -12.21
CA TYR A 15 3.07 -4.33 -11.39
C TYR A 15 1.65 -3.73 -11.46
N ALA A 16 0.76 -4.20 -10.58
CA ALA A 16 -0.52 -3.58 -10.27
C ALA A 16 -0.32 -2.43 -9.26
N LEU A 17 0.65 -1.56 -9.54
CA LEU A 17 0.92 -0.36 -8.74
C LEU A 17 0.17 0.82 -9.35
N TYR A 18 -0.26 1.75 -8.50
CA TYR A 18 -0.76 3.05 -8.93
C TYR A 18 0.44 3.94 -9.30
N PRO A 19 0.70 4.22 -10.60
CA PRO A 19 1.95 4.86 -11.05
C PRO A 19 2.05 6.33 -10.65
N HIS A 20 0.91 6.97 -10.38
CA HIS A 20 0.84 8.36 -9.92
C HIS A 20 1.07 8.51 -8.41
N GLN A 21 1.11 7.40 -7.66
CA GLN A 21 1.27 7.37 -6.21
C GLN A 21 2.69 6.98 -5.81
N SER A 22 3.17 7.48 -4.66
CA SER A 22 4.43 7.00 -4.07
C SER A 22 4.31 5.56 -3.55
N VAL A 23 5.43 4.92 -3.21
CA VAL A 23 5.43 3.59 -2.56
C VAL A 23 4.60 3.61 -1.27
N ALA A 24 4.76 4.63 -0.42
CA ALA A 24 3.97 4.76 0.80
C ALA A 24 2.47 4.88 0.53
N GLN A 25 2.09 5.67 -0.49
CA GLN A 25 0.70 5.84 -0.89
C GLN A 25 0.11 4.54 -1.46
N ASN A 26 0.88 3.79 -2.26
CA ASN A 26 0.47 2.48 -2.76
C ASN A 26 0.16 1.50 -1.63
N ILE A 27 1.02 1.42 -0.61
CA ILE A 27 0.81 0.53 0.56
C ILE A 27 -0.38 1.01 1.40
N ALA A 28 -0.56 2.33 1.55
CA ALA A 28 -1.62 2.92 2.36
C ALA A 28 -3.02 2.80 1.74
N THR A 29 -3.15 2.71 0.41
CA THR A 29 -4.43 2.79 -0.31
C THR A 29 -5.46 1.78 0.20
N ALA A 30 -5.05 0.52 0.43
CA ALA A 30 -5.96 -0.51 0.95
C ALA A 30 -6.48 -0.20 2.37
N LEU A 31 -5.67 0.46 3.21
CA LEU A 31 -6.06 0.85 4.57
C LEU A 31 -6.96 2.09 4.57
N LYS A 32 -6.70 3.05 3.67
CA LYS A 32 -7.56 4.23 3.47
C LYS A 32 -8.96 3.84 3.01
N LEU A 33 -9.07 2.89 2.08
CA LEU A 33 -10.36 2.36 1.62
C LEU A 33 -11.16 1.70 2.77
N LYS A 34 -10.45 1.09 3.73
CA LYS A 34 -11.04 0.52 4.95
C LYS A 34 -11.28 1.54 6.07
N LYS A 35 -11.07 2.84 5.82
CA LYS A 35 -11.26 3.94 6.79
C LYS A 35 -10.45 3.78 8.08
N VAL A 36 -9.26 3.18 7.99
CA VAL A 36 -8.34 3.06 9.13
C VAL A 36 -7.84 4.46 9.54
N PRO A 37 -7.70 4.78 10.85
CA PRO A 37 -7.18 6.08 11.29
C PRO A 37 -5.77 6.38 10.74
N SER A 38 -5.50 7.64 10.39
CA SER A 38 -4.23 8.03 9.74
C SER A 38 -3.00 7.61 10.54
N ALA A 39 -2.99 7.83 11.85
CA ALA A 39 -1.87 7.45 12.72
C ALA A 39 -1.59 5.94 12.69
N GLU A 40 -2.63 5.12 12.54
CA GLU A 40 -2.49 3.67 12.42
C GLU A 40 -2.00 3.25 11.02
N ILE A 41 -2.44 3.95 9.97
CA ILE A 41 -1.93 3.78 8.62
C ILE A 41 -0.42 4.04 8.61
N ASP A 42 0.03 5.17 9.15
CA ASP A 42 1.43 5.57 9.15
C ASP A 42 2.30 4.55 9.89
N ARG A 43 1.84 4.07 11.05
CA ARG A 43 2.52 3.01 11.81
C ARG A 43 2.65 1.72 10.98
N ARG A 44 1.57 1.27 10.36
CA ARG A 44 1.54 0.01 9.59
C ARG A 44 2.39 0.11 8.32
N VAL A 45 2.33 1.23 7.60
CA VAL A 45 3.12 1.50 6.40
C VAL A 45 4.61 1.50 6.75
N ASN A 46 5.03 2.22 7.79
CA ASN A 46 6.43 2.26 8.23
C ASN A 46 6.95 0.88 8.65
N HIS A 47 6.14 0.10 9.37
CA HIS A 47 6.50 -1.24 9.79
C HIS A 47 6.71 -2.20 8.61
N VAL A 48 5.80 -2.17 7.62
CA VAL A 48 5.92 -2.98 6.40
C VAL A 48 7.11 -2.51 5.56
N ALA A 49 7.32 -1.20 5.45
CA ALA A 49 8.44 -0.64 4.71
C ALA A 49 9.79 -1.06 5.30
N GLN A 50 9.92 -1.08 6.63
CA GLN A 50 11.14 -1.59 7.29
C GLN A 50 11.35 -3.07 7.01
N LYS A 51 10.31 -3.90 7.13
CA LYS A 51 10.41 -5.35 6.90
C LYS A 51 10.78 -5.71 5.46
N LEU A 52 10.38 -4.89 4.51
CA LEU A 52 10.66 -5.08 3.09
C LEU A 52 11.87 -4.26 2.62
N GLU A 53 12.58 -3.59 3.53
CA GLU A 53 13.71 -2.70 3.25
C GLU A 53 13.39 -1.55 2.28
N LEU A 54 12.10 -1.18 2.18
CA LEU A 54 11.58 -0.13 1.30
C LEU A 54 11.57 1.26 1.95
N SER A 55 12.05 1.41 3.19
CA SER A 55 11.97 2.69 3.94
C SER A 55 12.56 3.87 3.18
N HIS A 56 13.65 3.66 2.43
CA HIS A 56 14.32 4.70 1.64
C HIS A 56 13.62 5.01 0.30
N LEU A 57 12.62 4.22 -0.09
CA LEU A 57 11.86 4.36 -1.34
C LEU A 57 10.45 4.90 -1.12
N LEU A 58 10.06 5.18 0.13
CA LEU A 58 8.67 5.51 0.49
C LEU A 58 8.11 6.72 -0.26
N GLU A 59 8.96 7.70 -0.56
CA GLU A 59 8.56 8.91 -1.28
C GLU A 59 8.70 8.79 -2.80
N ARG A 60 9.34 7.72 -3.30
CA ARG A 60 9.54 7.52 -4.74
C ARG A 60 8.26 7.00 -5.40
N LYS A 61 8.09 7.39 -6.67
CA LYS A 61 7.06 6.83 -7.55
C LYS A 61 7.61 5.63 -8.32
N PRO A 62 6.75 4.69 -8.75
CA PRO A 62 7.17 3.59 -9.62
C PRO A 62 7.80 4.14 -10.92
N GLY A 63 9.04 3.75 -11.21
CA GLY A 63 9.76 4.14 -12.44
C GLY A 63 10.54 5.45 -12.40
N GLN A 64 10.73 6.04 -11.21
CA GLN A 64 11.71 7.13 -10.97
C GLN A 64 13.15 6.64 -10.92
#